data_AF-A0A1Q5F6W7-F1
#
_entry.id   AF-A0A1Q5F6W7-F1
#
_cell.length_a   1.000
_cell.length_b   1.000
_cell.length_c   1.000
_cell.angle_alpha   90.00
_cell.angle_beta   90.00
_cell.angle_gamma   90.00
#
_symmetry.space_group_name_H-M   'P 1'
#
loop_
_entity.id
_entity.type
_entity.pdbx_description
1 polymer ?
#
loop_
_entity_poly.entity_id
_entity_poly.type
_entity_poly.pdbx_seq_one_letter_code
_entity_poly.pdbx_strand_id
1 'polypeptide(L)'
;MTSEEDFARALRASAELAPAPAGDLLALNAELRGRNRVLRRRAAGASAVALVATAGCALALLPWGTPADVSAAGDTPSAAAPTPPDGFMSHTLRSLLPKEGKVDAQKISSTDRSMTPSASAEYDDGHGPAQVGVTAERVVTPLTDADPALQCPDTLEQPTTTCHVTARPDGSRLVTAAKAPRWNGDTRTWTATFSTPDGRMIRAFEIVTGFADDPDREQPPLPMDGLQKIATSDDWKPAFDQLPPGRVFTEPVTTEQVAAALREALPAGAVFDPGKDTQNVPGRIHGTVTLNGRTSNVVATVAHNWQYGLPGDERVRFQQMGSTANIHQTVNGIDAFLKKIPLAGPGHTPETQGTDWFAAAQFPGRTVVTVKLWTPGTGNQHATGPGALDEDQVVALVAAANWSHA
;
A
#
# COMPACT_ATOMS: atom_id res chain seq x y z
N MET A 1 54.11 -21.27 -1.90
CA MET A 1 53.01 -21.21 -2.89
C MET A 1 51.76 -21.73 -2.20
N THR A 2 51.01 -20.88 -1.48
CA THR A 2 49.80 -21.35 -0.74
C THR A 2 48.67 -20.32 -0.63
N SER A 3 48.88 -19.03 -0.90
CA SER A 3 47.81 -18.03 -0.71
C SER A 3 46.69 -18.10 -1.75
N GLU A 4 46.99 -18.47 -2.99
CA GLU A 4 46.02 -18.46 -4.09
C GLU A 4 45.10 -19.67 -4.06
N GLU A 5 45.63 -20.84 -3.70
CA GLU A 5 44.85 -22.07 -3.54
C GLU A 5 43.93 -22.03 -2.32
N ASP A 6 44.39 -21.44 -1.21
CA ASP A 6 43.58 -21.28 0.00
C ASP A 6 42.46 -20.25 -0.22
N PHE A 7 42.73 -19.18 -0.98
CA PHE A 7 41.70 -18.21 -1.38
C PHE A 7 40.64 -18.84 -2.29
N ALA A 8 41.06 -19.62 -3.30
CA ALA A 8 40.13 -20.33 -4.17
C ALA A 8 39.30 -21.39 -3.41
N ARG A 9 39.88 -22.03 -2.39
CA ARG A 9 39.18 -22.98 -1.51
C ARG A 9 38.15 -22.26 -0.63
N ALA A 10 38.50 -21.12 -0.05
CA ALA A 10 37.59 -20.30 0.74
C ALA A 10 36.41 -19.76 -0.08
N LEU A 11 36.64 -19.37 -1.34
CA LEU A 11 35.58 -18.94 -2.26
C LEU A 11 34.60 -20.07 -2.60
N ARG A 12 35.08 -21.30 -2.85
CA ARG A 12 34.18 -22.45 -3.11
C ARG A 12 33.36 -22.81 -1.88
N ALA A 13 33.99 -22.86 -0.70
CA ALA A 13 33.28 -23.12 0.55
C ALA A 13 32.21 -22.05 0.85
N SER A 14 32.51 -20.78 0.53
CA SER A 14 31.54 -19.68 0.67
C SER A 14 30.41 -19.76 -0.36
N ALA A 15 30.69 -20.24 -1.58
CA ALA A 15 29.68 -20.43 -2.63
C ALA A 15 28.75 -21.62 -2.35
N GLU A 16 29.24 -22.67 -1.69
CA GLU A 16 28.43 -23.82 -1.25
C GLU A 16 27.47 -23.49 -0.10
N LEU A 17 27.82 -22.47 0.71
CA LEU A 17 26.98 -21.95 1.80
C LEU A 17 26.03 -20.83 1.36
N ALA A 18 26.17 -20.34 0.13
CA ALA A 18 25.27 -19.32 -0.39
C ALA A 18 23.89 -19.96 -0.66
N PRO A 19 22.79 -19.33 -0.21
CA PRO A 19 21.45 -19.81 -0.54
C PRO A 19 21.30 -19.86 -2.05
N ALA A 20 20.64 -20.92 -2.55
CA ALA A 20 20.41 -21.11 -3.98
C ALA A 20 19.80 -19.82 -4.56
N PRO A 21 20.35 -19.27 -5.66
CA PRO A 21 19.81 -18.06 -6.24
C PRO A 21 18.35 -18.31 -6.59
N ALA A 22 17.45 -17.42 -6.15
CA ALA A 22 16.03 -17.50 -6.44
C ALA A 22 15.83 -17.41 -7.97
N GLY A 23 15.81 -18.55 -8.64
CA GLY A 23 15.68 -18.66 -10.10
C GLY A 23 14.44 -17.92 -10.61
N ASP A 24 13.39 -17.89 -9.80
CA ASP A 24 12.15 -17.17 -10.07
C ASP A 24 12.34 -15.65 -10.08
N LEU A 25 13.21 -15.09 -9.22
CA LEU A 25 13.55 -13.66 -9.23
C LEU A 25 14.40 -13.28 -10.46
N LEU A 26 15.29 -14.19 -10.88
CA LEU A 26 16.07 -13.98 -12.11
C LEU A 26 15.17 -14.04 -13.36
N ALA A 27 14.23 -14.99 -13.41
CA ALA A 27 13.24 -15.13 -14.46
C ALA A 27 12.32 -13.90 -14.53
N LEU A 28 11.82 -13.42 -13.38
CA LEU A 28 10.97 -12.23 -13.29
C LEU A 28 11.71 -10.97 -13.79
N ASN A 29 12.96 -10.77 -13.37
CA ASN A 29 13.77 -9.64 -13.83
C ASN A 29 14.17 -9.74 -15.30
N ALA A 30 14.26 -10.95 -15.86
CA ALA A 30 14.46 -11.17 -17.29
C ALA A 30 13.19 -10.85 -18.09
N GLU A 31 12.00 -11.23 -17.59
CA GLU A 31 10.71 -10.89 -18.22
C GLU A 31 10.48 -9.38 -18.25
N LEU A 32 10.71 -8.68 -17.12
CA LEU A 32 10.57 -7.22 -17.03
C LEU A 32 11.52 -6.50 -18.00
N ARG A 33 12.78 -6.94 -18.10
CA ARG A 33 13.73 -6.41 -19.09
C ARG A 33 13.30 -6.70 -20.52
N GLY A 34 12.73 -7.87 -20.79
CA GLY A 34 12.18 -8.25 -22.09
C GLY A 34 11.03 -7.34 -22.52
N ARG A 35 10.05 -7.13 -21.64
CA ARG A 35 8.90 -6.23 -21.89
C ARG A 35 9.34 -4.80 -22.18
N ASN A 36 10.24 -4.25 -21.36
CA ASN A 36 10.77 -2.90 -21.58
C ASN A 36 11.53 -2.76 -22.90
N ARG A 37 12.24 -3.80 -23.35
CA ARG A 37 12.93 -3.79 -24.65
C ARG A 37 11.97 -3.81 -25.83
N VAL A 38 10.86 -4.55 -25.74
CA VAL A 38 9.81 -4.58 -26.76
C VAL A 38 9.09 -3.24 -26.84
N LEU A 39 8.76 -2.62 -25.71
CA LEU A 39 8.14 -1.30 -25.67
C LEU A 39 9.03 -0.22 -26.32
N ARG A 40 10.34 -0.23 -26.05
CA ARG A 40 11.31 0.67 -26.71
C ARG A 40 11.40 0.45 -28.21
N ARG A 41 11.29 -0.80 -28.69
CA ARG A 41 11.29 -1.11 -30.14
C ARG A 41 10.01 -0.63 -30.83
N ARG A 42 8.87 -0.67 -30.15
CA ARG A 42 7.59 -0.15 -30.69
C ARG A 42 7.55 1.37 -30.73
N ALA A 43 8.23 2.05 -29.80
CA ALA A 43 8.34 3.51 -29.80
C ALA A 43 9.29 4.06 -30.90
N ALA A 44 10.26 3.27 -31.36
CA ALA A 44 11.23 3.68 -32.38
C ALA A 44 10.80 3.39 -33.84
N GLY A 45 9.61 2.82 -34.06
CA GLY A 45 9.14 2.34 -35.36
C GLY A 45 8.11 3.22 -36.09
N ALA A 46 7.98 4.51 -35.74
CA ALA A 46 6.93 5.39 -36.29
C ALA A 46 7.48 6.63 -37.04
N SER A 47 8.61 6.49 -37.74
CA SER A 47 9.13 7.57 -38.59
C SER A 47 9.86 7.04 -39.81
N ALA A 48 9.12 6.63 -40.85
CA ALA A 48 9.51 6.72 -42.26
C ALA A 48 8.47 6.05 -43.19
N VAL A 49 7.49 6.80 -43.71
CA VAL A 49 7.03 6.65 -45.11
C VAL A 49 6.53 8.02 -45.60
N ALA A 50 7.28 8.63 -46.51
CA ALA A 50 6.80 9.64 -47.42
C ALA A 50 6.90 9.05 -48.83
N LEU A 51 5.83 9.09 -49.64
CA LEU A 51 5.84 9.16 -51.12
C LEU A 51 4.42 9.23 -51.72
N VAL A 52 4.02 10.44 -52.10
CA VAL A 52 3.53 10.92 -53.41
C VAL A 52 2.93 9.92 -54.45
N ALA A 53 1.72 10.27 -54.93
CA ALA A 53 1.18 10.31 -56.31
C ALA A 53 0.26 9.21 -56.94
N THR A 54 -0.86 9.76 -57.46
CA THR A 54 -1.56 9.53 -58.77
C THR A 54 -2.54 8.37 -59.01
N ALA A 55 -3.81 8.77 -59.20
CA ALA A 55 -4.72 8.57 -60.36
C ALA A 55 -4.89 7.19 -61.06
N GLY A 56 -6.16 6.80 -61.30
CA GLY A 56 -6.56 6.10 -62.55
C GLY A 56 -7.52 4.90 -62.46
N CYS A 57 -8.79 5.16 -62.80
CA CYS A 57 -9.80 4.37 -63.56
C CYS A 57 -9.83 2.80 -63.66
N ALA A 58 -11.00 2.26 -63.29
CA ALA A 58 -11.98 1.46 -64.09
C ALA A 58 -11.73 0.00 -64.59
N LEU A 59 -12.63 -0.88 -64.11
CA LEU A 59 -13.45 -1.95 -64.75
C LEU A 59 -12.91 -3.35 -65.17
N ALA A 60 -13.79 -4.36 -64.92
CA ALA A 60 -13.94 -5.73 -65.47
C ALA A 60 -13.14 -6.89 -64.81
N LEU A 61 -13.62 -8.12 -64.52
CA LEU A 61 -14.87 -8.92 -64.68
C LEU A 61 -14.79 -10.17 -63.72
N LEU A 62 -15.95 -10.75 -63.37
CA LEU A 62 -16.32 -11.86 -62.42
C LEU A 62 -15.75 -13.30 -62.74
N PRO A 63 -16.10 -14.45 -62.07
CA PRO A 63 -17.02 -14.76 -60.93
C PRO A 63 -16.56 -15.88 -59.90
N TRP A 64 -17.45 -16.19 -58.93
CA TRP A 64 -17.54 -17.34 -57.96
C TRP A 64 -17.01 -17.03 -56.55
N GLY A 65 -17.71 -17.18 -55.42
CA GLY A 65 -19.06 -17.64 -55.07
C GLY A 65 -19.11 -18.06 -53.58
N THR A 66 -19.97 -17.38 -52.79
CA THR A 66 -20.51 -17.71 -51.43
C THR A 66 -19.62 -17.53 -50.18
N PRO A 67 -20.20 -17.36 -48.96
CA PRO A 67 -21.36 -16.57 -48.52
C PRO A 67 -20.96 -15.50 -47.46
N ALA A 68 -21.91 -14.65 -47.08
CA ALA A 68 -21.74 -13.46 -46.24
C ALA A 68 -21.13 -13.73 -44.85
N ASP A 69 -19.98 -13.12 -44.59
CA ASP A 69 -19.49 -12.83 -43.24
C ASP A 69 -20.12 -11.53 -42.73
N VAL A 70 -20.59 -11.62 -41.49
CA VAL A 70 -21.17 -10.55 -40.70
C VAL A 70 -20.19 -9.37 -40.64
N SER A 71 -20.62 -8.20 -41.09
CA SER A 71 -19.87 -6.95 -40.94
C SER A 71 -19.47 -6.75 -39.49
N ALA A 72 -18.17 -6.86 -39.22
CA ALA A 72 -17.55 -6.30 -38.04
C ALA A 72 -17.79 -4.78 -38.06
N ALA A 73 -18.51 -4.29 -37.05
CA ALA A 73 -18.63 -2.88 -36.76
C ALA A 73 -17.23 -2.27 -36.65
N GLY A 74 -17.04 -1.14 -37.34
CA GLY A 74 -15.74 -0.49 -37.47
C GLY A 74 -15.12 -0.16 -36.11
N ASP A 75 -13.86 -0.57 -35.95
CA ASP A 75 -12.95 -0.03 -34.95
C ASP A 75 -12.82 1.48 -35.20
N THR A 76 -13.56 2.24 -34.42
CA THR A 76 -13.26 3.66 -34.24
C THR A 76 -12.02 3.69 -33.36
N PRO A 77 -10.90 4.33 -33.76
CA PRO A 77 -9.75 4.45 -32.87
C PRO A 77 -10.19 5.23 -31.63
N SER A 78 -10.27 4.56 -30.48
CA SER A 78 -10.43 5.21 -29.20
C SER A 78 -9.26 6.17 -29.03
N ALA A 79 -9.52 7.47 -29.15
CA ALA A 79 -8.53 8.50 -28.89
C ALA A 79 -7.92 8.21 -27.51
N ALA A 80 -6.61 7.97 -27.47
CA ALA A 80 -5.91 7.77 -26.21
C ALA A 80 -6.13 9.01 -25.33
N ALA A 81 -6.57 8.80 -24.09
CA ALA A 81 -6.72 9.90 -23.15
C ALA A 81 -5.39 10.66 -23.03
N PRO A 82 -5.42 12.00 -22.97
CA PRO A 82 -4.20 12.79 -22.86
C PRO A 82 -3.46 12.45 -21.56
N THR A 83 -2.22 12.01 -21.69
CA THR A 83 -1.31 11.77 -20.57
C THR A 83 -0.90 13.12 -19.95
N PRO A 84 -1.11 13.37 -18.64
CA PRO A 84 -0.47 14.45 -17.92
C PRO A 84 1.01 14.63 -18.23
N PRO A 85 1.50 15.88 -18.29
CA PRO A 85 2.93 16.15 -18.46
C PRO A 85 3.74 15.65 -17.26
N ASP A 86 5.03 15.43 -17.46
CA ASP A 86 5.94 15.09 -16.37
C ASP A 86 6.01 16.25 -15.35
N GLY A 87 6.05 15.94 -14.06
CA GLY A 87 5.99 16.93 -12.98
C GLY A 87 4.60 17.51 -12.74
N PHE A 88 3.55 16.97 -13.35
CA PHE A 88 2.17 17.41 -13.12
C PHE A 88 1.80 17.39 -11.63
N MET A 89 2.07 16.29 -10.92
CA MET A 89 1.70 16.11 -9.52
C MET A 89 2.37 17.14 -8.62
N SER A 90 3.67 17.40 -8.83
CA SER A 90 4.46 18.35 -8.05
C SER A 90 4.09 19.81 -8.35
N HIS A 91 3.84 20.16 -9.62
CA HIS A 91 3.37 21.49 -9.98
C HIS A 91 1.99 21.79 -9.41
N THR A 92 1.07 20.82 -9.49
CA THR A 92 -0.29 20.95 -8.95
C THR A 92 -0.28 21.06 -7.43
N LEU A 93 0.53 20.24 -6.73
CA LEU A 93 0.68 20.38 -5.28
C LEU A 93 1.18 21.78 -4.91
N ARG A 94 2.23 22.26 -5.59
CA ARG A 94 2.81 23.59 -5.34
C ARG A 94 1.82 24.73 -5.63
N SER A 95 0.96 24.60 -6.63
CA SER A 95 -0.03 25.65 -6.92
C SER A 95 -1.13 25.72 -5.87
N LEU A 96 -1.46 24.60 -5.23
CA LEU A 96 -2.48 24.48 -4.19
C LEU A 96 -2.00 24.85 -2.79
N LEU A 97 -0.69 24.91 -2.57
CA LEU A 97 -0.12 25.37 -1.29
C LEU A 97 -0.34 26.89 -1.10
N PRO A 98 -0.60 27.35 0.14
CA PRO A 98 -0.73 28.77 0.45
C PRO A 98 0.55 29.55 0.11
N LYS A 99 0.39 30.78 -0.36
CA LYS A 99 1.50 31.62 -0.86
C LYS A 99 2.36 32.21 0.25
N GLU A 100 1.83 32.23 1.46
CA GLU A 100 2.46 32.79 2.65
C GLU A 100 3.62 31.93 3.15
N GLY A 101 3.61 30.62 2.83
CA GLY A 101 4.67 29.69 3.21
C GLY A 101 5.73 29.48 2.13
N LYS A 102 6.85 28.91 2.53
CA LYS A 102 7.99 28.58 1.68
C LYS A 102 7.95 27.10 1.32
N VAL A 103 8.19 26.82 0.04
CA VAL A 103 8.34 25.45 -0.46
C VAL A 103 9.78 25.26 -0.92
N ASP A 104 10.50 24.31 -0.33
CA ASP A 104 11.83 23.97 -0.80
C ASP A 104 11.73 23.19 -2.12
N ALA A 105 12.14 23.82 -3.21
CA ALA A 105 12.09 23.24 -4.54
C ALA A 105 13.00 22.00 -4.70
N GLN A 106 14.06 21.88 -3.90
CA GLN A 106 14.97 20.73 -3.94
C GLN A 106 14.39 19.51 -3.22
N LYS A 107 13.39 19.73 -2.36
CA LYS A 107 12.74 18.68 -1.56
C LYS A 107 11.33 18.37 -2.01
N ILE A 108 11.06 18.61 -3.29
CA ILE A 108 9.86 18.10 -3.95
C ILE A 108 10.18 16.78 -4.61
N SER A 109 9.36 15.77 -4.34
CA SER A 109 9.39 14.50 -5.06
C SER A 109 8.03 14.28 -5.71
N SER A 110 8.01 13.69 -6.91
CA SER A 110 6.78 13.24 -7.54
C SER A 110 6.96 11.95 -8.31
N THR A 111 5.89 11.17 -8.38
CA THR A 111 5.74 10.06 -9.32
C THR A 111 4.48 10.30 -10.14
N ASP A 112 4.62 10.79 -11.37
CA ASP A 112 3.46 11.13 -12.21
C ASP A 112 2.91 9.90 -12.94
N ARG A 113 3.81 9.03 -13.41
CA ARG A 113 3.49 7.82 -14.18
C ARG A 113 3.68 6.58 -13.33
N SER A 114 2.94 6.53 -12.24
CA SER A 114 2.81 5.34 -11.40
C SER A 114 1.34 4.98 -11.30
N MET A 115 1.05 3.81 -10.74
CA MET A 115 -0.34 3.44 -10.49
C MET A 115 -0.93 4.07 -9.23
N THR A 116 -0.10 4.79 -8.47
CA THR A 116 -0.50 5.65 -7.36
C THR A 116 0.25 6.98 -7.50
N PRO A 117 -0.10 7.83 -8.49
CA PRO A 117 0.59 9.08 -8.72
C PRO A 117 0.67 9.89 -7.44
N SER A 118 1.84 10.45 -7.18
CA SER A 118 2.10 11.10 -5.90
C SER A 118 2.98 12.32 -6.04
N ALA A 119 2.84 13.25 -5.10
CA ALA A 119 3.80 14.31 -4.88
C ALA A 119 3.96 14.57 -3.38
N SER A 120 5.16 15.00 -2.98
CA SER A 120 5.39 15.55 -1.65
C SER A 120 6.35 16.73 -1.73
N ALA A 121 6.24 17.64 -0.78
CA ALA A 121 7.07 18.83 -0.64
C ALA A 121 7.27 19.16 0.85
N GLU A 122 8.42 19.72 1.20
CA GLU A 122 8.56 20.41 2.49
C GLU A 122 7.95 21.81 2.38
N TYR A 123 7.04 22.13 3.31
CA TYR A 123 6.34 23.40 3.42
C TYR A 123 6.59 24.01 4.80
N ASP A 124 7.01 25.27 4.83
CA ASP A 124 7.34 26.01 6.05
C ASP A 124 6.57 27.34 6.07
N ASP A 125 5.70 27.53 7.06
CA ASP A 125 4.92 28.75 7.27
C ASP A 125 5.65 29.82 8.11
N GLY A 126 6.95 29.61 8.37
CA GLY A 126 7.78 30.44 9.22
C GLY A 126 8.03 29.87 10.63
N HIS A 127 7.41 28.74 10.96
CA HIS A 127 7.55 28.07 12.27
C HIS A 127 8.07 26.63 12.14
N GLY A 128 8.83 26.35 11.08
CA GLY A 128 9.47 25.06 10.86
C GLY A 128 8.77 24.23 9.79
N PRO A 129 9.52 23.37 9.08
CA PRO A 129 9.02 22.62 7.93
C PRO A 129 8.11 21.46 8.35
N ALA A 130 7.10 21.17 7.53
CA ALA A 130 6.39 19.91 7.53
C ALA A 130 6.42 19.30 6.12
N GLN A 131 6.35 17.97 6.05
CA GLN A 131 6.16 17.31 4.76
C GLN A 131 4.67 17.31 4.42
N VAL A 132 4.30 17.97 3.33
CA VAL A 132 2.96 17.91 2.76
C VAL A 132 3.01 17.00 1.54
N GLY A 133 2.04 16.10 1.41
CA GLY A 133 1.98 15.20 0.29
C GLY A 133 0.57 14.86 -0.16
N VAL A 134 0.50 14.28 -1.35
CA VAL A 134 -0.73 13.87 -2.00
C VAL A 134 -0.49 12.58 -2.76
N THR A 135 -1.48 11.69 -2.72
CA THR A 135 -1.56 10.51 -3.58
C THR A 135 -2.90 10.48 -4.29
N ALA A 136 -2.89 10.09 -5.57
CA ALA A 136 -4.07 9.86 -6.38
C ALA A 136 -4.21 8.37 -6.66
N GLU A 137 -5.42 7.84 -6.53
CA GLU A 137 -5.71 6.44 -6.85
C GLU A 137 -7.16 6.25 -7.30
N ARG A 138 -7.41 5.18 -8.07
CA ARG A 138 -8.76 4.75 -8.39
C ARG A 138 -9.18 3.60 -7.49
N VAL A 139 -10.22 3.82 -6.72
CA VAL A 139 -10.85 2.80 -5.87
C VAL A 139 -11.99 2.10 -6.61
N VAL A 140 -12.40 0.96 -6.06
CA VAL A 140 -13.47 0.14 -6.61
C VAL A 140 -14.80 0.89 -6.53
N THR A 141 -15.67 0.69 -7.53
CA THR A 141 -17.03 1.25 -7.54
C THR A 141 -18.07 0.12 -7.66
N PRO A 142 -19.28 0.30 -7.10
CA PRO A 142 -19.73 1.45 -6.31
C PRO A 142 -19.00 1.55 -4.96
N LEU A 143 -18.82 2.77 -4.46
CA LEU A 143 -18.31 3.01 -3.11
C LEU A 143 -19.32 2.48 -2.08
N THR A 144 -18.82 1.83 -1.04
CA THR A 144 -19.61 1.28 0.07
C THR A 144 -19.10 1.82 1.40
N ASP A 145 -19.94 1.82 2.43
CA ASP A 145 -19.49 2.18 3.78
C ASP A 145 -18.40 1.25 4.33
N ALA A 146 -18.22 0.08 3.71
CA ALA A 146 -17.18 -0.88 4.05
C ALA A 146 -15.80 -0.52 3.44
N ASP A 147 -15.72 0.45 2.55
CA ASP A 147 -14.46 0.87 1.95
C ASP A 147 -13.53 1.49 3.02
N PRO A 148 -12.33 0.95 3.23
CA PRO A 148 -11.41 1.44 4.27
C PRO A 148 -11.08 2.92 4.15
N ALA A 149 -10.99 3.42 2.92
CA ALA A 149 -10.67 4.82 2.65
C ALA A 149 -11.80 5.79 3.01
N LEU A 150 -13.02 5.28 3.25
CA LEU A 150 -14.20 6.06 3.64
C LEU A 150 -14.48 5.98 5.15
N GLN A 151 -13.64 5.27 5.90
CA GLN A 151 -13.77 5.07 7.33
C GLN A 151 -12.71 5.86 8.09
N CYS A 152 -13.03 6.18 9.35
CA CYS A 152 -12.02 6.62 10.29
C CYS A 152 -10.97 5.53 10.51
N PRO A 153 -9.68 5.90 10.67
CA PRO A 153 -8.67 4.94 11.06
C PRO A 153 -9.09 4.20 12.33
N ASP A 154 -8.85 2.91 12.35
CA ASP A 154 -8.99 2.06 13.53
C ASP A 154 -8.13 2.60 14.67
N THR A 155 -8.76 3.07 15.75
CA THR A 155 -8.08 3.72 16.88
C THR A 155 -7.18 2.77 17.66
N LEU A 156 -7.44 1.47 17.60
CA LEU A 156 -6.55 0.48 18.20
C LEU A 156 -5.23 0.46 17.44
N GLU A 157 -5.27 0.35 16.12
CA GLU A 157 -4.06 0.32 15.29
C GLU A 157 -3.41 1.70 15.15
N GLN A 158 -4.20 2.72 14.89
CA GLN A 158 -3.76 4.08 14.64
C GLN A 158 -4.52 5.01 15.57
N PRO A 159 -3.96 5.27 16.77
CA PRO A 159 -4.52 6.24 17.68
C PRO A 159 -4.81 7.55 16.94
N THR A 160 -6.06 8.02 17.00
CA THR A 160 -6.48 9.29 16.39
C THR A 160 -7.02 10.22 17.45
N THR A 161 -6.72 11.51 17.33
CA THR A 161 -7.28 12.55 18.21
C THR A 161 -8.60 13.08 17.67
N THR A 162 -8.69 13.20 16.35
CA THR A 162 -9.89 13.65 15.65
C THR A 162 -10.08 12.79 14.41
N CYS A 163 -11.34 12.47 14.11
CA CYS A 163 -11.72 11.95 12.81
C CYS A 163 -13.14 12.39 12.46
N HIS A 164 -13.34 12.84 11.23
CA HIS A 164 -14.64 13.23 10.71
C HIS A 164 -14.86 12.65 9.32
N VAL A 165 -16.01 12.01 9.13
CA VAL A 165 -16.50 11.54 7.83
C VAL A 165 -17.63 12.46 7.40
N THR A 166 -17.48 13.10 6.23
CA THR A 166 -18.48 14.01 5.66
C THR A 166 -18.96 13.46 4.32
N ALA A 167 -20.26 13.20 4.21
CA ALA A 167 -20.90 12.94 2.92
C ALA A 167 -21.31 14.26 2.27
N ARG A 168 -21.15 14.37 0.95
CA ARG A 168 -21.49 15.57 0.17
C ARG A 168 -22.69 15.30 -0.76
N PRO A 169 -23.44 16.33 -1.18
CA PRO A 169 -24.64 16.16 -2.00
C PRO A 169 -24.40 15.50 -3.36
N ASP A 170 -23.17 15.58 -3.89
CA ASP A 170 -22.74 14.95 -5.13
C ASP A 170 -22.35 13.47 -4.96
N GLY A 171 -22.59 12.89 -3.76
CA GLY A 171 -22.23 11.52 -3.41
C GLY A 171 -20.75 11.34 -3.07
N SER A 172 -19.94 12.40 -3.14
CA SER A 172 -18.54 12.33 -2.71
C SER A 172 -18.44 12.27 -1.18
N ARG A 173 -17.31 11.74 -0.70
CA ARG A 173 -17.02 11.59 0.73
C ARG A 173 -15.66 12.19 1.04
N LEU A 174 -15.58 12.80 2.22
CA LEU A 174 -14.36 13.38 2.75
C LEU A 174 -14.12 12.81 4.15
N VAL A 175 -13.01 12.11 4.33
CA VAL A 175 -12.52 11.65 5.62
C VAL A 175 -11.35 12.53 6.04
N THR A 176 -11.46 13.15 7.20
CA THR A 176 -10.34 13.87 7.82
C THR A 176 -9.94 13.19 9.11
N ALA A 177 -8.64 13.10 9.37
CA ALA A 177 -8.14 12.50 10.59
C ALA A 177 -6.82 13.14 11.03
N ALA A 178 -6.59 13.15 12.34
CA ALA A 178 -5.31 13.50 12.95
C ALA A 178 -4.83 12.33 13.81
N LYS A 179 -3.65 11.81 13.51
CA LYS A 179 -2.99 10.75 14.28
C LYS A 179 -2.50 11.31 15.62
N ALA A 180 -2.85 10.63 16.71
CA ALA A 180 -2.27 10.89 18.02
C ALA A 180 -0.83 10.34 18.09
N PRO A 181 0.10 11.09 18.68
CA PRO A 181 1.45 10.58 18.92
C PRO A 181 1.38 9.40 19.89
N ARG A 182 2.15 8.35 19.60
CA ARG A 182 2.27 7.16 20.47
C ARG A 182 3.30 7.35 21.59
N TRP A 183 4.23 8.29 21.44
CA TRP A 183 5.22 8.68 22.45
C TRP A 183 5.68 10.12 22.19
N ASN A 184 6.43 10.70 23.12
CA ASN A 184 6.98 12.06 22.96
C ASN A 184 7.98 12.08 21.80
N GLY A 185 7.75 12.97 20.83
CA GLY A 185 8.51 13.02 19.58
C GLY A 185 8.04 12.01 18.50
N ASP A 186 6.96 11.25 18.71
CA ASP A 186 6.34 10.49 17.61
C ASP A 186 5.89 11.45 16.51
N THR A 187 5.97 10.95 15.28
CA THR A 187 5.51 11.67 14.10
C THR A 187 4.01 11.90 14.19
N ARG A 188 3.63 13.17 14.06
CA ARG A 188 2.24 13.60 13.94
C ARG A 188 1.85 13.63 12.48
N THR A 189 0.63 13.20 12.18
CA THR A 189 0.14 13.14 10.81
C THR A 189 -1.31 13.59 10.74
N TRP A 190 -1.60 14.49 9.81
CA TRP A 190 -2.94 14.91 9.44
C TRP A 190 -3.25 14.42 8.04
N THR A 191 -4.49 14.01 7.81
CA THR A 191 -4.92 13.46 6.52
C THR A 191 -6.29 13.99 6.13
N ALA A 192 -6.47 14.27 4.85
CA ALA A 192 -7.75 14.52 4.20
C ALA A 192 -7.86 13.58 2.98
N THR A 193 -8.78 12.63 3.04
CA THR A 193 -9.05 11.68 1.97
C THR A 193 -10.38 12.02 1.33
N PHE A 194 -10.35 12.39 0.06
CA PHE A 194 -11.51 12.74 -0.74
C PHE A 194 -11.78 11.68 -1.80
N SER A 195 -12.99 11.12 -1.80
CA SER A 195 -13.41 10.08 -2.74
C SER A 195 -14.69 10.49 -3.45
N THR A 196 -14.79 10.21 -4.74
CA THR A 196 -15.94 10.55 -5.57
C THR A 196 -16.68 9.28 -6.03
N PRO A 197 -17.97 9.36 -6.39
CA PRO A 197 -18.75 8.17 -6.79
C PRO A 197 -18.19 7.41 -8.00
N ASP A 198 -17.40 8.08 -8.85
CA ASP A 198 -16.75 7.47 -10.02
C ASP A 198 -15.42 6.76 -9.68
N GLY A 199 -15.10 6.65 -8.39
CA GLY A 199 -13.94 5.92 -7.88
C GLY A 199 -12.65 6.72 -7.89
N ARG A 200 -12.65 8.02 -8.22
CA ARG A 200 -11.45 8.85 -8.01
C ARG A 200 -11.26 9.11 -6.51
N MET A 201 -10.03 8.92 -6.04
CA MET A 201 -9.64 9.20 -4.67
C MET A 201 -8.34 10.00 -4.61
N ILE A 202 -8.34 11.05 -3.80
CA ILE A 202 -7.17 11.85 -3.44
C ILE A 202 -6.97 11.76 -1.94
N ARG A 203 -5.76 11.41 -1.51
CA ARG A 203 -5.35 11.49 -0.10
C ARG A 203 -4.27 12.55 0.04
N ALA A 204 -4.63 13.68 0.63
CA ALA A 204 -3.68 14.69 1.08
C ALA A 204 -3.25 14.37 2.52
N PHE A 205 -1.99 14.61 2.83
CA PHE A 205 -1.47 14.43 4.17
C PHE A 205 -0.41 15.47 4.50
N GLU A 206 -0.20 15.65 5.80
CA GLU A 206 0.89 16.45 6.34
C GLU A 206 1.54 15.73 7.50
N ILE A 207 2.86 15.74 7.53
CA ILE A 207 3.68 15.04 8.50
C ILE A 207 4.61 16.04 9.18
N VAL A 208 4.55 16.07 10.51
CA VAL A 208 5.51 16.77 11.36
C VAL A 208 6.29 15.72 12.15
N THR A 209 7.59 15.61 11.89
CA THR A 209 8.48 14.70 12.62
C THR A 209 9.07 15.41 13.84
N GLY A 210 8.99 14.81 15.02
CA GLY A 210 9.77 15.27 16.17
C GLY A 210 11.18 14.67 16.13
N PHE A 211 12.18 15.44 15.68
CA PHE A 211 13.60 15.09 15.84
C PHE A 211 14.30 16.13 16.73
N ALA A 212 15.44 15.75 17.30
CA ALA A 212 16.12 16.46 18.39
C ALA A 212 16.51 17.93 18.14
N ASP A 213 16.49 18.37 16.88
CA ASP A 213 16.88 19.74 16.50
C ASP A 213 15.67 20.67 16.26
N ASP A 214 14.43 20.15 16.30
CA ASP A 214 13.20 20.96 16.27
C ASP A 214 12.05 20.24 17.03
N PRO A 215 11.99 20.41 18.36
CA PRO A 215 11.02 19.72 19.19
C PRO A 215 9.64 20.38 19.11
N ASP A 216 8.63 19.55 18.85
CA ASP A 216 7.26 19.76 19.33
C ASP A 216 6.41 20.84 18.67
N ARG A 217 6.42 20.93 17.34
CA ARG A 217 5.32 21.62 16.66
C ARG A 217 4.01 20.84 16.85
N GLU A 218 3.11 21.40 17.67
CA GLU A 218 1.87 20.70 18.02
C GLU A 218 0.82 20.69 16.91
N GLN A 219 0.78 21.77 16.12
CA GLN A 219 -0.18 22.00 15.04
C GLN A 219 0.54 22.06 13.69
N PRO A 220 -0.04 21.51 12.62
CA PRO A 220 0.59 21.54 11.30
C PRO A 220 0.70 22.98 10.73
N PRO A 221 1.68 23.26 9.84
CA PRO A 221 1.65 24.46 8.99
C PRO A 221 0.36 24.64 8.20
N LEU A 222 -0.19 23.58 7.61
CA LEU A 222 -1.49 23.68 6.95
C LEU A 222 -2.60 23.34 7.94
N PRO A 223 -3.53 24.27 8.23
CA PRO A 223 -4.73 23.90 8.96
C PRO A 223 -5.52 22.84 8.17
N MET A 224 -6.37 22.08 8.87
CA MET A 224 -7.10 20.97 8.27
C MET A 224 -7.96 21.42 7.07
N ASP A 225 -8.50 22.65 7.06
CA ASP A 225 -9.23 23.18 5.91
C ASP A 225 -8.33 23.38 4.67
N GLY A 226 -7.04 23.71 4.87
CA GLY A 226 -6.02 23.74 3.83
C GLY A 226 -5.80 22.36 3.20
N LEU A 227 -5.65 21.31 4.03
CA LEU A 227 -5.53 19.93 3.53
C LEU A 227 -6.80 19.47 2.80
N GLN A 228 -7.99 19.85 3.29
CA GLN A 228 -9.24 19.56 2.59
C GLN A 228 -9.32 20.26 1.23
N LYS A 229 -8.91 21.53 1.13
CA LYS A 229 -8.85 22.27 -0.15
C LYS A 229 -7.91 21.58 -1.14
N ILE A 230 -6.75 21.10 -0.67
CA ILE A 230 -5.83 20.32 -1.51
C ILE A 230 -6.51 19.04 -1.98
N ALA A 231 -7.08 18.25 -1.06
CA ALA A 231 -7.68 16.95 -1.38
C ALA A 231 -8.90 17.05 -2.33
N THR A 232 -9.67 18.13 -2.22
CA THR A 232 -10.91 18.33 -2.98
C THR A 232 -10.73 19.14 -4.26
N SER A 233 -9.50 19.52 -4.61
CA SER A 233 -9.24 20.34 -5.80
C SER A 233 -9.56 19.59 -7.10
N ASP A 234 -10.27 20.27 -7.99
CA ASP A 234 -10.54 19.80 -9.35
C ASP A 234 -9.28 19.75 -10.23
N ASP A 235 -8.21 20.42 -9.81
CA ASP A 235 -6.92 20.43 -10.52
C ASP A 235 -6.32 19.02 -10.61
N TRP A 236 -6.74 18.08 -9.75
CA TRP A 236 -6.27 16.69 -9.79
C TRP A 236 -6.88 15.85 -10.90
N LYS A 237 -7.94 16.31 -11.59
CA LYS A 237 -8.65 15.53 -12.63
C LYS A 237 -7.71 14.86 -13.65
N PRO A 238 -6.71 15.56 -14.23
CA PRO A 238 -5.80 14.94 -15.19
C PRO A 238 -5.03 13.73 -14.65
N ALA A 239 -4.71 13.68 -13.34
CA ALA A 239 -4.00 12.53 -12.76
C ALA A 239 -4.76 11.21 -12.96
N PHE A 240 -6.08 11.26 -13.06
CA PHE A 240 -6.94 10.09 -13.18
C PHE A 240 -7.12 9.58 -14.61
N ASP A 241 -6.73 10.36 -15.62
CA ASP A 241 -6.90 10.01 -17.04
C ASP A 241 -6.04 8.80 -17.44
N GLN A 242 -4.95 8.56 -16.70
CA GLN A 242 -4.05 7.41 -16.91
C GLN A 242 -4.35 6.22 -15.98
N LEU A 243 -5.15 6.43 -14.94
CA LEU A 243 -5.38 5.40 -13.93
C LEU A 243 -6.46 4.44 -14.40
N PRO A 244 -6.21 3.12 -14.40
CA PRO A 244 -7.23 2.14 -14.71
C PRO A 244 -8.32 2.16 -13.63
N PRO A 245 -9.59 1.91 -13.97
CA PRO A 245 -10.66 1.82 -12.98
C PRO A 245 -10.32 0.80 -11.89
N GLY A 246 -10.73 1.08 -10.66
CA GLY A 246 -10.63 0.14 -9.56
C GLY A 246 -11.37 -1.14 -9.90
N ARG A 247 -10.77 -2.29 -9.61
CA ARG A 247 -11.34 -3.61 -9.92
C ARG A 247 -11.96 -4.22 -8.67
N VAL A 248 -13.21 -4.67 -8.77
CA VAL A 248 -13.85 -5.48 -7.73
C VAL A 248 -13.13 -6.83 -7.67
N PHE A 249 -12.66 -7.21 -6.48
CA PHE A 249 -12.04 -8.52 -6.26
C PHE A 249 -12.90 -9.35 -5.30
N THR A 250 -13.67 -10.28 -5.86
CA THR A 250 -14.45 -11.36 -5.18
C THR A 250 -15.37 -10.93 -4.03
N GLU A 251 -16.16 -11.86 -3.50
CA GLU A 251 -16.90 -11.61 -2.27
C GLU A 251 -15.91 -11.29 -1.13
N PRO A 252 -16.11 -10.18 -0.43
CA PRO A 252 -15.26 -9.82 0.69
C PRO A 252 -15.37 -10.87 1.81
N VAL A 253 -14.24 -11.22 2.42
CA VAL A 253 -14.24 -11.95 3.69
C VAL A 253 -14.96 -11.10 4.73
N THR A 254 -15.93 -11.66 5.43
CA THR A 254 -16.62 -10.93 6.50
C THR A 254 -15.74 -10.82 7.75
N THR A 255 -15.94 -9.77 8.53
CA THR A 255 -15.26 -9.59 9.82
C THR A 255 -15.51 -10.78 10.76
N GLU A 256 -16.69 -11.39 10.70
CA GLU A 256 -17.08 -12.57 11.45
C GLU A 256 -16.28 -13.81 11.04
N GLN A 257 -16.05 -14.02 9.74
CA GLN A 257 -15.19 -15.10 9.22
C GLN A 257 -13.76 -14.95 9.71
N VAL A 258 -13.18 -13.74 9.64
CA VAL A 258 -11.82 -13.49 10.17
C VAL A 258 -11.77 -13.73 11.67
N ALA A 259 -12.79 -13.29 12.42
CA ALA A 259 -12.84 -13.49 13.86
C ALA A 259 -12.98 -14.97 14.24
N ALA A 260 -13.72 -15.76 13.47
CA ALA A 260 -13.84 -17.21 13.68
C ALA A 260 -12.50 -17.91 13.42
N ALA A 261 -11.85 -17.62 12.29
CA ALA A 261 -10.54 -18.17 11.96
C ALA A 261 -9.47 -17.75 12.99
N LEU A 262 -9.48 -16.50 13.45
CA LEU A 262 -8.58 -16.04 14.49
C LEU A 262 -8.74 -16.85 15.78
N ARG A 263 -9.97 -17.09 16.25
CA ARG A 263 -10.23 -17.83 17.49
C ARG A 263 -9.76 -19.28 17.42
N GLU A 264 -9.94 -19.93 16.29
CA GLU A 264 -9.51 -21.32 16.09
C GLU A 264 -7.99 -21.42 15.87
N ALA A 265 -7.36 -20.40 15.30
CA ALA A 265 -5.91 -20.37 15.09
C ALA A 265 -5.10 -20.03 16.36
N LEU A 266 -5.76 -19.52 17.40
CA LEU A 266 -5.11 -19.14 18.65
C LEU A 266 -4.67 -20.37 19.48
N PRO A 267 -3.55 -20.27 20.23
CA PRO A 267 -3.11 -21.35 21.12
C PRO A 267 -4.17 -21.73 22.16
N ALA A 268 -4.14 -22.98 22.60
CA ALA A 268 -5.04 -23.46 23.65
C ALA A 268 -4.94 -22.58 24.92
N GLY A 269 -6.09 -22.13 25.42
CA GLY A 269 -6.18 -21.25 26.59
C GLY A 269 -6.06 -19.75 26.28
N ALA A 270 -5.77 -19.37 25.03
CA ALA A 270 -5.85 -17.97 24.61
C ALA A 270 -7.32 -17.57 24.40
N VAL A 271 -7.65 -16.34 24.80
CA VAL A 271 -8.99 -15.77 24.66
C VAL A 271 -8.89 -14.53 23.79
N PHE A 272 -9.72 -14.45 22.75
CA PHE A 272 -9.86 -13.27 21.90
C PHE A 272 -11.13 -12.49 22.25
N ASP A 273 -10.96 -11.21 22.57
CA ASP A 273 -12.03 -10.24 22.78
C ASP A 273 -11.97 -9.18 21.67
N PRO A 274 -12.96 -9.11 20.76
CA PRO A 274 -12.99 -8.10 19.70
C PRO A 274 -13.19 -6.67 20.21
N GLY A 275 -13.52 -6.49 21.49
CA GLY A 275 -13.82 -5.18 22.07
C GLY A 275 -15.21 -4.67 21.67
N LYS A 276 -15.46 -3.39 21.99
CA LYS A 276 -16.74 -2.72 21.71
C LYS A 276 -16.73 -1.94 20.40
N ASP A 277 -15.55 -1.58 19.92
CA ASP A 277 -15.40 -0.82 18.69
C ASP A 277 -15.61 -1.79 17.52
N THR A 278 -16.59 -1.49 16.66
CA THR A 278 -16.86 -2.30 15.48
C THR A 278 -16.11 -1.72 14.30
N GLN A 279 -15.23 -2.51 13.67
CA GLN A 279 -14.64 -2.15 12.39
C GLN A 279 -15.43 -2.82 11.26
N ASN A 280 -15.95 -2.02 10.33
CA ASN A 280 -16.69 -2.52 9.16
C ASN A 280 -15.76 -2.64 7.94
N VAL A 281 -14.50 -3.02 8.16
CA VAL A 281 -13.54 -3.24 7.07
C VAL A 281 -13.55 -4.73 6.73
N PRO A 282 -13.95 -5.11 5.50
CA PRO A 282 -13.96 -6.51 5.12
C PRO A 282 -12.56 -7.11 5.17
N GLY A 283 -12.50 -8.38 5.56
CA GLY A 283 -11.27 -9.13 5.71
C GLY A 283 -10.42 -8.65 6.88
N ARG A 284 -10.96 -7.86 7.82
CA ARG A 284 -10.19 -7.34 8.94
C ARG A 284 -10.94 -7.46 10.26
N ILE A 285 -10.20 -7.78 11.32
CA ILE A 285 -10.66 -7.78 12.71
C ILE A 285 -9.58 -7.21 13.61
N HIS A 286 -9.99 -6.53 14.68
CA HIS A 286 -9.11 -6.14 15.76
C HIS A 286 -9.64 -6.61 17.11
N GLY A 287 -8.82 -6.50 18.15
CA GLY A 287 -9.24 -6.73 19.52
C GLY A 287 -8.06 -6.98 20.43
N THR A 288 -8.29 -7.74 21.49
CA THR A 288 -7.26 -8.17 22.43
C THR A 288 -7.20 -9.69 22.51
N VAL A 289 -5.98 -10.22 22.67
CA VAL A 289 -5.70 -11.63 22.95
C VAL A 289 -5.10 -11.71 24.34
N THR A 290 -5.68 -12.53 25.20
CA THR A 290 -5.15 -12.82 26.53
C THR A 290 -4.72 -14.28 26.64
N LEU A 291 -3.49 -14.53 27.10
CA LEU A 291 -2.95 -15.86 27.35
C LEU A 291 -2.04 -15.82 28.58
N ASN A 292 -2.26 -16.74 29.54
CA ASN A 292 -1.47 -16.85 30.77
C ASN A 292 -1.39 -15.52 31.56
N GLY A 293 -2.49 -14.76 31.61
CA GLY A 293 -2.56 -13.47 32.30
C GLY A 293 -1.86 -12.31 31.60
N ARG A 294 -1.30 -12.52 30.39
CA ARG A 294 -0.74 -11.47 29.54
C ARG A 294 -1.73 -11.10 28.45
N THR A 295 -1.80 -9.83 28.10
CA THR A 295 -2.71 -9.32 27.06
C THR A 295 -1.92 -8.62 25.96
N SER A 296 -2.30 -8.84 24.71
CA SER A 296 -1.83 -8.09 23.54
C SER A 296 -3.02 -7.56 22.77
N ASN A 297 -2.88 -6.36 22.21
CA ASN A 297 -3.74 -5.94 21.12
C ASN A 297 -3.39 -6.75 19.88
N VAL A 298 -4.39 -7.06 19.06
CA VAL A 298 -4.24 -7.78 17.80
C VAL A 298 -5.02 -7.08 16.70
N VAL A 299 -4.43 -7.04 15.51
CA VAL A 299 -5.14 -6.74 14.25
C VAL A 299 -4.80 -7.86 13.29
N ALA A 300 -5.82 -8.54 12.77
CA ALA A 300 -5.67 -9.57 11.76
C ALA A 300 -6.37 -9.13 10.48
N THR A 301 -5.69 -9.28 9.33
CA THR A 301 -6.24 -9.00 8.00
C THR A 301 -6.04 -10.21 7.10
N VAL A 302 -7.09 -10.59 6.38
CA VAL A 302 -7.14 -11.68 5.41
C VAL A 302 -7.53 -11.10 4.06
N ALA A 303 -6.73 -11.39 3.04
CA ALA A 303 -7.01 -11.02 1.66
C ALA A 303 -6.95 -12.27 0.78
N HIS A 304 -8.06 -12.61 0.11
CA HIS A 304 -8.10 -13.66 -0.90
C HIS A 304 -7.88 -13.12 -2.31
N ASN A 305 -7.50 -14.04 -3.21
CA ASN A 305 -7.47 -13.84 -4.65
C ASN A 305 -6.66 -12.62 -5.11
N TRP A 306 -5.62 -12.22 -4.37
CA TRP A 306 -4.76 -11.12 -4.78
C TRP A 306 -4.12 -11.44 -6.15
N GLN A 307 -4.05 -10.44 -7.04
CA GLN A 307 -3.55 -10.64 -8.40
C GLN A 307 -2.07 -10.26 -8.53
N TYR A 308 -1.36 -11.05 -9.34
CA TYR A 308 0.04 -10.82 -9.69
C TYR A 308 0.21 -9.55 -10.54
N GLY A 309 1.15 -8.70 -10.15
CA GLY A 309 1.65 -7.59 -10.98
C GLY A 309 0.84 -6.30 -10.96
N LEU A 310 -0.09 -6.14 -10.02
CA LEU A 310 -0.76 -4.87 -9.73
C LEU A 310 -0.10 -4.17 -8.52
N PRO A 311 -0.29 -2.87 -8.30
CA PRO A 311 0.13 -2.17 -7.08
C PRO A 311 -0.79 -2.64 -5.96
N GLY A 312 -0.19 -2.89 -4.80
CA GLY A 312 -0.88 -3.66 -3.77
C GLY A 312 -0.98 -5.15 -4.10
N ASP A 313 -0.18 -5.67 -5.05
CA ASP A 313 0.07 -7.12 -5.16
C ASP A 313 0.62 -7.58 -3.80
N GLU A 314 -0.25 -8.25 -3.04
CA GLU A 314 0.04 -8.70 -1.69
C GLU A 314 1.22 -9.66 -1.65
N ARG A 315 1.58 -10.35 -2.75
CA ARG A 315 2.85 -11.10 -2.80
C ARG A 315 4.05 -10.19 -2.92
N VAL A 316 4.02 -9.17 -3.77
CA VAL A 316 5.15 -8.23 -3.85
C VAL A 316 5.33 -7.55 -2.49
N ARG A 317 4.22 -7.15 -1.85
CA ARG A 317 4.23 -6.59 -0.49
C ARG A 317 4.75 -7.60 0.53
N PHE A 318 4.26 -8.84 0.50
CA PHE A 318 4.72 -9.94 1.35
C PHE A 318 6.22 -10.21 1.17
N GLN A 319 6.72 -10.28 -0.06
CA GLN A 319 8.14 -10.48 -0.37
C GLN A 319 8.99 -9.29 0.09
N GLN A 320 8.52 -8.06 -0.13
CA GLN A 320 9.22 -6.85 0.29
C GLN A 320 9.30 -6.78 1.82
N MET A 321 8.19 -7.02 2.52
CA MET A 321 8.16 -7.03 3.98
C MET A 321 9.01 -8.18 4.53
N GLY A 322 8.86 -9.37 3.94
CA GLY A 322 9.62 -10.57 4.24
C GLY A 322 11.12 -10.37 4.10
N SER A 323 11.61 -9.67 3.06
CA SER A 323 13.06 -9.47 2.88
C SER A 323 13.78 -8.76 4.05
N THR A 324 13.04 -8.15 4.96
CA THR A 324 13.54 -7.51 6.20
C THR A 324 13.09 -8.21 7.48
N ALA A 325 12.46 -9.37 7.36
CA ALA A 325 11.93 -10.14 8.47
C ALA A 325 13.05 -10.84 9.23
N ASN A 326 12.81 -11.06 10.52
CA ASN A 326 13.74 -11.75 11.40
C ASN A 326 13.72 -13.26 11.15
N ILE A 327 12.57 -13.78 10.72
CA ILE A 327 12.31 -15.21 10.59
C ILE A 327 11.51 -15.47 9.33
N HIS A 328 11.91 -16.50 8.59
CA HIS A 328 11.14 -17.10 7.52
C HIS A 328 10.96 -18.59 7.81
N GLN A 329 9.74 -19.07 7.68
CA GLN A 329 9.43 -20.48 7.81
C GLN A 329 8.41 -20.87 6.74
N THR A 330 8.63 -22.03 6.13
CA THR A 330 7.62 -22.68 5.29
C THR A 330 7.00 -23.80 6.12
N VAL A 331 5.72 -23.67 6.45
CA VAL A 331 4.99 -24.67 7.25
C VAL A 331 3.93 -25.29 6.35
N ASN A 332 4.04 -26.58 6.03
CA ASN A 332 3.08 -27.27 5.15
C ASN A 332 2.86 -26.59 3.79
N GLY A 333 3.89 -25.97 3.21
CA GLY A 333 3.81 -25.23 1.95
C GLY A 333 3.21 -23.82 2.05
N ILE A 334 3.01 -23.33 3.29
CA ILE A 334 2.64 -21.95 3.57
C ILE A 334 3.92 -21.20 3.91
N ASP A 335 4.24 -20.18 3.12
CA ASP A 335 5.37 -19.30 3.41
C ASP A 335 4.94 -18.26 4.44
N ALA A 336 5.60 -18.24 5.60
CA ALA A 336 5.34 -17.29 6.67
C ALA A 336 6.62 -16.54 7.04
N PHE A 337 6.46 -15.30 7.48
CA PHE A 337 7.54 -14.55 8.11
C PHE A 337 7.07 -13.82 9.36
N LEU A 338 8.03 -13.58 10.25
CA LEU A 338 7.85 -12.75 11.43
C LEU A 338 8.89 -11.63 11.43
N LYS A 339 8.40 -10.43 11.64
CA LYS A 339 9.20 -9.23 11.85
C LYS A 339 8.95 -8.71 13.26
N LYS A 340 10.02 -8.63 14.04
CA LYS A 340 10.05 -7.90 15.30
C LYS A 340 10.26 -6.43 14.99
N ILE A 341 9.29 -5.60 15.31
CA ILE A 341 9.40 -4.15 15.15
C ILE A 341 9.86 -3.59 16.49
N PRO A 342 11.12 -3.14 16.60
CA PRO A 342 11.55 -2.45 17.81
C PRO A 342 10.75 -1.14 17.92
N LEU A 343 10.09 -0.95 19.06
CA LEU A 343 9.47 0.33 19.36
C LEU A 343 10.58 1.33 19.66
N ALA A 344 10.89 2.16 18.66
CA ALA A 344 11.82 3.26 18.82
C ALA A 344 11.10 4.38 19.58
N GLY A 345 11.58 4.68 20.78
CA GLY A 345 11.19 5.87 21.53
C GLY A 345 12.36 6.35 22.39
N PRO A 346 12.45 7.64 22.69
CA PRO A 346 13.50 8.17 23.55
C PRO A 346 13.48 7.45 24.92
N GLY A 347 14.62 6.88 25.32
CA GLY A 347 14.79 6.21 26.61
C GLY A 347 14.56 4.69 26.61
N HIS A 348 14.27 4.05 25.48
CA HIS A 348 14.23 2.59 25.41
C HIS A 348 15.63 2.00 25.16
N THR A 349 16.10 1.17 26.10
CA THR A 349 17.24 0.27 25.88
C THR A 349 16.79 -0.96 25.09
N PRO A 350 17.69 -1.69 24.41
CA PRO A 350 17.34 -2.97 23.79
C PRO A 350 16.64 -3.96 24.73
N GLU A 351 16.91 -3.91 26.06
CA GLU A 351 16.25 -4.78 27.04
C GLU A 351 14.85 -4.29 27.47
N THR A 352 14.51 -3.02 27.22
CA THR A 352 13.24 -2.40 27.61
C THR A 352 12.38 -2.03 26.41
N GLN A 353 12.71 -2.49 25.20
CA GLN A 353 11.86 -2.32 24.04
C GLN A 353 10.67 -3.27 24.12
N GLY A 354 9.46 -2.70 24.11
CA GLY A 354 8.25 -3.47 23.86
C GLY A 354 8.35 -4.18 22.53
N THR A 355 7.67 -5.32 22.45
CA THR A 355 7.71 -6.13 21.25
C THR A 355 6.42 -5.92 20.46
N ASP A 356 6.54 -5.20 19.35
CA ASP A 356 5.56 -5.22 18.28
C ASP A 356 5.92 -6.37 17.33
N TRP A 357 5.00 -7.30 17.18
CA TRP A 357 5.09 -8.37 16.21
C TRP A 357 4.31 -7.99 14.98
N PHE A 358 4.93 -8.13 13.81
CA PHE A 358 4.24 -8.16 12.54
C PHE A 358 4.55 -9.50 11.87
N ALA A 359 3.53 -10.31 11.67
CA ALA A 359 3.64 -11.59 11.01
C ALA A 359 2.75 -11.62 9.78
N ALA A 360 3.19 -12.35 8.76
CA ALA A 360 2.37 -12.61 7.60
C ALA A 360 2.57 -14.03 7.11
N ALA A 361 1.56 -14.59 6.47
CA ALA A 361 1.61 -15.87 5.79
C ALA A 361 0.95 -15.79 4.42
N GLN A 362 1.55 -16.46 3.45
CA GLN A 362 1.03 -16.62 2.09
C GLN A 362 0.65 -18.09 1.88
N PHE A 363 -0.65 -18.32 1.69
CA PHE A 363 -1.21 -19.66 1.49
C PHE A 363 -1.30 -20.01 0.00
N PRO A 364 -1.33 -21.32 -0.32
CA PRO A 364 -1.82 -21.79 -1.61
C PRO A 364 -3.20 -21.19 -1.91
N GLY A 365 -3.46 -20.81 -3.17
CA GLY A 365 -4.75 -20.21 -3.55
C GLY A 365 -4.83 -18.68 -3.45
N ARG A 366 -3.70 -18.00 -3.27
CA ARG A 366 -3.60 -16.52 -3.24
C ARG A 366 -4.34 -15.90 -2.04
N THR A 367 -4.26 -16.56 -0.88
CA THR A 367 -4.66 -15.96 0.40
C THR A 367 -3.42 -15.42 1.10
N VAL A 368 -3.49 -14.18 1.57
CA VAL A 368 -2.47 -13.60 2.46
C VAL A 368 -3.14 -13.24 3.77
N VAL A 369 -2.51 -13.66 4.86
CA VAL A 369 -2.88 -13.31 6.21
C VAL A 369 -1.80 -12.42 6.77
N THR A 370 -2.19 -11.34 7.41
CA THR A 370 -1.28 -10.50 8.21
C THR A 370 -1.83 -10.37 9.61
N VAL A 371 -0.95 -10.49 10.60
CA VAL A 371 -1.29 -10.29 12.01
C VAL A 371 -0.28 -9.34 12.62
N LYS A 372 -0.78 -8.29 13.25
CA LYS A 372 0.00 -7.37 14.07
C LYS A 372 -0.39 -7.57 15.53
N LEU A 373 0.59 -7.80 16.40
CA LEU A 373 0.40 -7.86 17.84
C LEU A 373 1.29 -6.88 18.57
N TRP A 374 0.79 -6.29 19.64
CA TRP A 374 1.59 -5.46 20.54
C TRP A 374 1.03 -5.47 21.94
N THR A 375 1.88 -5.23 22.94
CA THR A 375 1.43 -5.13 24.33
C THR A 375 0.81 -3.75 24.57
N PRO A 376 -0.45 -3.65 25.04
CA PRO A 376 -1.06 -2.36 25.33
C PRO A 376 -0.35 -1.66 26.50
N GLY A 377 -0.06 -0.38 26.35
CA GLY A 377 0.50 0.50 27.39
C GLY A 377 -0.55 1.45 27.97
N THR A 378 -0.08 2.50 28.65
CA THR A 378 -0.99 3.54 29.17
C THR A 378 -1.47 4.45 28.04
N GLY A 379 -2.78 4.62 27.91
CA GLY A 379 -3.38 5.37 26.80
C GLY A 379 -3.06 4.72 25.45
N ASN A 380 -2.44 5.50 24.55
CA ASN A 380 -2.08 5.06 23.19
C ASN A 380 -0.65 4.51 23.10
N GLN A 381 0.06 4.42 24.22
CA GLN A 381 1.42 3.94 24.26
C GLN A 381 1.47 2.41 24.15
N HIS A 382 2.60 1.91 23.68
CA HIS A 382 2.88 0.49 23.68
C HIS A 382 3.68 0.15 24.96
N ALA A 383 3.32 -0.95 25.62
CA ALA A 383 4.05 -1.40 26.80
C ALA A 383 5.30 -2.18 26.42
N THR A 384 6.28 -2.15 27.32
CA THR A 384 7.57 -2.82 27.16
C THR A 384 7.55 -4.29 27.59
N GLY A 385 6.47 -4.73 28.23
CA GLY A 385 6.30 -6.09 28.72
C GLY A 385 6.11 -7.12 27.61
N PRO A 386 6.33 -8.41 27.92
CA PRO A 386 6.10 -9.49 26.97
C PRO A 386 4.64 -9.52 26.52
N GLY A 387 4.41 -9.73 25.24
CA GLY A 387 3.07 -9.92 24.69
C GLY A 387 2.39 -11.20 25.17
N ALA A 388 1.11 -11.36 24.86
CA ALA A 388 0.33 -12.56 25.15
C ALA A 388 0.94 -13.80 24.48
N LEU A 389 1.41 -13.64 23.24
CA LEU A 389 1.99 -14.69 22.42
C LEU A 389 3.51 -14.53 22.30
N ASP A 390 4.22 -15.65 22.31
CA ASP A 390 5.64 -15.70 21.95
C ASP A 390 5.86 -15.82 20.43
N GLU A 391 7.12 -15.81 20.00
CA GLU A 391 7.55 -15.85 18.61
C GLU A 391 6.99 -17.06 17.84
N ASP A 392 7.13 -18.26 18.40
CA ASP A 392 6.65 -19.50 17.78
C ASP A 392 5.12 -19.52 17.68
N GLN A 393 4.44 -19.03 18.72
CA GLN A 393 2.98 -18.91 18.73
C GLN A 393 2.46 -17.93 17.68
N VAL A 394 3.16 -16.81 17.43
CA VAL A 394 2.76 -15.86 16.39
C VAL A 394 2.98 -16.43 14.98
N VAL A 395 4.06 -17.16 14.75
CA VAL A 395 4.28 -17.85 13.46
C VAL A 395 3.22 -18.93 13.24
N ALA A 396 2.94 -19.75 14.26
CA ALA A 396 1.88 -20.76 14.21
C ALA A 396 0.50 -20.14 13.95
N LEU A 397 0.22 -18.99 14.57
CA LEU A 397 -1.02 -18.24 14.39
C LEU A 397 -1.23 -17.87 12.93
N VAL A 398 -0.24 -17.25 12.25
CA VAL A 398 -0.41 -16.85 10.85
C VAL A 398 -0.38 -18.03 9.87
N ALA A 399 0.28 -19.12 10.21
CA ALA A 399 0.38 -20.32 9.37
C ALA A 399 -0.79 -21.32 9.56
N ALA A 400 -1.78 -20.99 10.39
CA ALA A 400 -2.90 -21.89 10.68
C ALA A 400 -3.78 -22.15 9.43
N ALA A 401 -4.08 -23.42 9.15
CA ALA A 401 -4.77 -23.82 7.91
C ALA A 401 -6.19 -23.24 7.77
N ASN A 402 -6.85 -22.95 8.88
CA ASN A 402 -8.22 -22.44 8.92
C ASN A 402 -8.38 -21.02 8.35
N TRP A 403 -7.30 -20.25 8.19
CA TRP A 403 -7.33 -18.99 7.44
C TRP A 403 -7.72 -19.15 5.97
N SER A 404 -7.59 -20.35 5.40
CA SER A 404 -8.06 -20.64 4.04
C SER A 404 -9.59 -20.79 3.95
N HIS A 405 -10.28 -20.84 5.08
CA HIS A 405 -11.74 -20.97 5.20
C HIS A 405 -12.43 -19.72 5.74
N ALA A 406 -11.64 -18.74 6.24
CA ALA A 406 -12.12 -17.37 6.36
C ALA A 406 -12.57 -16.92 4.97
#